data_AF-A0A7R9Z1V1-F1
#
_entry.id   AF-A0A7R9Z1V1-F1
#
_cell.length_a   1.000
_cell.length_b   1.000
_cell.length_c   1.000
_cell.angle_alpha   90.00
_cell.angle_beta   90.00
_cell.angle_gamma   90.00
#
_symmetry.space_group_name_H-M   'P 1'
#
loop_
_entity.id
_entity.type
_entity.pdbx_description
1 polymer ?
#
loop_
_entity_poly.entity_id
_entity_poly.type
_entity_poly.pdbx_seq_one_letter_code
_entity_poly.pdbx_strand_id
1 'polypeptide(L)'
;TDDGGGGDDEVDVKESEGESNGPKHEDKEDNSHKDTEEGKTDCRRRRSRPYRTVPNSCAICLSPYKTGSSVTWSSHPLRRCPHAFHSECVLTWLAKNDVEPQCPCCRRDFVDARELRS
;
A
#
# COMPACT_ATOMS: atom_id res chain seq x y z
N THR A 1 31.24 -26.10 53.81
CA THR A 1 30.45 -24.86 53.82
C THR A 1 30.87 -24.11 52.58
N ASP A 2 30.15 -24.19 51.47
CA ASP A 2 28.87 -23.52 51.20
C ASP A 2 28.48 -24.01 49.78
N ASP A 3 27.66 -25.06 49.67
CA ASP A 3 26.23 -25.05 49.31
C ASP A 3 25.72 -23.81 48.56
N GLY A 4 25.47 -23.97 47.26
CA GLY A 4 24.84 -22.96 46.41
C GLY A 4 24.00 -23.63 45.34
N GLY A 5 22.82 -24.12 45.74
CA GLY A 5 21.77 -24.61 44.85
C GLY A 5 20.77 -23.52 44.44
N GLY A 6 19.87 -23.91 43.53
CA GLY A 6 18.64 -23.19 43.13
C GLY A 6 18.75 -22.51 41.77
N GLY A 7 17.79 -22.59 40.86
CA GLY A 7 16.48 -23.23 40.85
C GLY A 7 15.92 -23.13 39.43
N ASP A 8 15.13 -24.12 39.06
CA ASP A 8 14.22 -24.13 37.93
C ASP A 8 13.09 -23.13 38.14
N ASP A 9 12.90 -22.22 37.19
CA ASP A 9 11.69 -21.38 37.10
C ASP A 9 11.07 -21.56 35.71
N GLU A 10 10.15 -22.52 35.69
CA GLU A 10 9.12 -22.75 34.70
C GLU A 10 8.17 -21.54 34.67
N VAL A 11 8.11 -20.82 33.54
CA VAL A 11 7.09 -19.78 33.33
C VAL A 11 6.14 -20.21 32.22
N ASP A 12 5.07 -20.87 32.65
CA ASP A 12 3.79 -20.98 31.96
C ASP A 12 3.04 -19.64 32.06
N VAL A 13 2.88 -18.93 30.94
CA VAL A 13 1.87 -17.86 30.83
C VAL A 13 1.26 -17.83 29.42
N LYS A 14 0.19 -18.61 29.31
CA LYS A 14 -1.15 -18.26 28.76
C LYS A 14 -1.24 -17.61 27.38
N GLU A 15 -1.73 -18.44 26.46
CA GLU A 15 -2.67 -18.12 25.41
C GLU A 15 -3.64 -17.00 25.81
N SER A 16 -3.74 -15.97 24.97
CA SER A 16 -4.86 -15.04 24.99
C SER A 16 -5.36 -14.89 23.55
N GLU A 17 -6.42 -15.62 23.26
CA GLU A 17 -7.28 -15.45 22.10
C GLU A 17 -7.89 -14.04 22.16
N GLY A 18 -7.43 -13.18 21.26
CA GLY A 18 -7.94 -11.83 21.07
C GLY A 18 -8.93 -11.81 19.91
N GLU A 19 -10.12 -12.35 20.13
CA GLU A 19 -11.23 -12.22 19.20
C GLU A 19 -11.82 -10.80 19.34
N SER A 20 -11.68 -9.97 18.30
CA SER A 20 -12.43 -8.71 18.18
C SER A 20 -12.81 -8.44 16.72
N ASN A 21 -13.95 -9.02 16.38
CA ASN A 21 -14.99 -8.57 15.45
C ASN A 21 -14.65 -7.32 14.62
N GLY A 22 -14.21 -7.54 13.38
CA GLY A 22 -14.18 -6.51 12.34
C GLY A 22 -15.61 -6.13 11.92
N PRO A 23 -15.89 -4.85 11.62
CA PRO A 23 -17.21 -4.41 11.18
C PRO A 23 -17.58 -5.05 9.84
N LYS A 24 -18.77 -5.67 9.81
CA LYS A 24 -19.45 -6.09 8.58
C LYS A 24 -19.72 -4.84 7.74
N HIS A 25 -19.03 -4.71 6.62
CA HIS A 25 -19.46 -3.80 5.57
C HIS A 25 -20.66 -4.44 4.88
N GLU A 26 -21.84 -3.90 5.20
CA GLU A 26 -23.09 -4.22 4.50
C GLU A 26 -23.00 -3.68 3.09
N ASP A 27 -23.02 -4.59 2.11
CA ASP A 27 -23.22 -4.26 0.70
C ASP A 27 -24.62 -3.65 0.55
N LYS A 28 -24.70 -2.31 0.57
CA LYS A 28 -25.89 -1.61 0.09
C LYS A 28 -25.91 -1.71 -1.42
N GLU A 29 -26.71 -2.66 -1.90
CA GLU A 29 -27.29 -2.65 -3.24
C GLU A 29 -28.14 -1.36 -3.40
N ASP A 30 -27.58 -0.35 -4.06
CA ASP A 30 -28.36 0.75 -4.63
C ASP A 30 -28.78 0.34 -6.05
N ASN A 31 -29.96 -0.26 -6.12
CA ASN A 31 -30.71 -0.43 -7.35
C ASN A 31 -31.39 0.90 -7.68
N SER A 32 -31.02 1.52 -8.81
CA SER A 32 -31.95 2.07 -9.82
C SER A 32 -31.26 3.17 -10.64
N HIS A 33 -30.93 2.88 -11.90
CA HIS A 33 -30.98 3.89 -12.95
C HIS A 33 -31.70 3.28 -14.16
N LYS A 34 -32.89 3.83 -14.39
CA LYS A 34 -33.80 3.50 -15.48
C LYS A 34 -33.47 4.43 -16.64
N ASP A 35 -32.60 4.01 -17.54
CA ASP A 35 -32.31 4.78 -18.76
C ASP A 35 -33.49 4.64 -19.72
N THR A 36 -34.30 5.71 -19.75
CA THR A 36 -35.32 5.91 -20.78
C THR A 36 -34.61 6.59 -21.95
N GLU A 37 -34.58 5.91 -23.09
CA GLU A 37 -34.13 6.44 -24.38
C GLU A 37 -34.94 7.70 -24.71
N GLU A 38 -34.27 8.84 -24.81
CA GLU A 38 -34.50 9.94 -25.78
C GLU A 38 -33.83 11.22 -25.25
N GLY A 39 -32.65 11.56 -25.79
CA GLY A 39 -31.95 12.78 -25.38
C GLY A 39 -30.53 12.86 -25.89
N LYS A 40 -30.38 13.25 -27.15
CA LYS A 40 -29.11 13.40 -27.88
C LYS A 40 -28.25 14.51 -27.26
N THR A 41 -27.46 14.18 -26.23
CA THR A 41 -26.40 15.08 -25.73
C THR A 41 -25.05 14.52 -26.18
N ASP A 42 -24.42 15.19 -27.14
CA ASP A 42 -23.01 14.98 -27.48
C ASP A 42 -22.16 15.48 -26.30
N CYS A 43 -21.93 14.63 -25.32
CA CYS A 43 -20.92 14.81 -24.29
C CYS A 43 -19.76 13.86 -24.58
N ARG A 44 -18.92 14.27 -25.54
CA ARG A 44 -17.56 13.80 -25.81
C ARG A 44 -17.03 12.86 -24.72
N ARG A 45 -16.98 11.56 -25.02
CA ARG A 45 -16.47 10.46 -24.16
C ARG A 45 -15.36 10.94 -23.22
N ARG A 46 -15.70 11.29 -21.98
CA ARG A 46 -14.71 11.50 -20.92
C ARG A 46 -14.06 10.15 -20.70
N ARG A 47 -12.83 9.98 -21.19
CA ARG A 47 -12.00 8.82 -20.86
C ARG A 47 -11.94 8.76 -19.34
N SER A 48 -12.63 7.78 -18.76
CA SER A 48 -12.52 7.43 -17.35
C SER A 48 -11.03 7.34 -17.05
N ARG A 49 -10.51 8.25 -16.21
CA ARG A 49 -9.10 8.19 -15.81
C ARG A 49 -8.94 6.84 -15.13
N PRO A 50 -8.01 5.97 -15.58
CA PRO A 50 -7.89 4.65 -15.01
C PRO A 50 -7.53 4.80 -13.53
N TYR A 51 -8.47 4.42 -12.65
CA TYR A 51 -8.20 4.25 -11.24
C TYR A 51 -7.12 3.17 -11.09
N ARG A 52 -6.14 3.41 -10.22
CA ARG A 52 -5.10 2.43 -9.91
C ARG A 52 -5.52 1.69 -8.66
N THR A 53 -5.60 0.37 -8.75
CA THR A 53 -5.77 -0.49 -7.58
C THR A 53 -4.42 -0.71 -6.93
N VAL A 54 -4.30 -0.37 -5.66
CA VAL A 54 -3.10 -0.57 -4.84
C VAL A 54 -3.49 -1.18 -3.49
N PRO A 55 -2.63 -1.98 -2.85
CA PRO A 55 -2.89 -2.47 -1.49
C PRO A 55 -3.08 -1.31 -0.50
N ASN A 56 -3.84 -1.51 0.58
CA ASN A 56 -4.05 -0.48 1.62
C ASN A 56 -2.88 -0.34 2.61
N SER A 57 -1.71 -0.86 2.29
CA SER A 57 -0.55 -0.91 3.17
C SER A 57 0.75 -0.69 2.41
N CYS A 58 1.68 0.04 3.04
CA CYS A 58 3.00 0.26 2.48
C CYS A 58 3.86 -1.00 2.57
N ALA A 59 4.37 -1.50 1.46
CA ALA A 59 5.21 -2.70 1.44
C ALA A 59 6.64 -2.50 2.00
N ILE A 60 7.02 -1.27 2.38
CA ILE A 60 8.33 -0.97 3.00
C ILE A 60 8.22 -1.03 4.53
N CYS A 61 7.25 -0.32 5.12
CA CYS A 61 7.08 -0.27 6.58
C CYS A 61 5.98 -1.21 7.11
N LEU A 62 5.26 -1.89 6.21
CA LEU A 62 4.15 -2.82 6.51
C LEU A 62 2.96 -2.19 7.25
N SER A 63 2.91 -0.86 7.31
CA SER A 63 1.83 -0.10 7.96
C SER A 63 0.73 0.31 6.98
N PRO A 64 -0.54 0.37 7.42
CA PRO A 64 -1.66 0.84 6.61
C PRO A 64 -1.52 2.34 6.30
N TYR A 65 -2.06 2.76 5.16
CA TYR A 65 -2.16 4.18 4.83
C TYR A 65 -3.22 4.86 5.70
N LYS A 66 -2.94 6.08 6.14
CA LYS A 66 -3.88 6.89 6.91
C LYS A 66 -4.30 8.12 6.11
N THR A 67 -5.47 8.66 6.42
CA THR A 67 -5.89 9.96 5.89
C THR A 67 -4.84 11.03 6.25
N GLY A 68 -4.34 11.72 5.23
CA GLY A 68 -3.24 12.69 5.38
C GLY A 68 -1.84 12.11 5.14
N SER A 69 -1.70 10.79 4.97
CA SER A 69 -0.42 10.20 4.58
C SER A 69 -0.09 10.52 3.12
N SER A 70 1.13 11.00 2.88
CA SER A 70 1.66 11.17 1.53
C SER A 70 2.06 9.81 0.94
N VAL A 71 1.41 9.43 -0.14
CA VAL A 71 1.66 8.17 -0.86
C VAL A 71 2.16 8.50 -2.26
N THR A 72 3.16 7.75 -2.71
CA THR A 72 3.75 7.90 -4.04
C THR A 72 3.88 6.55 -4.74
N TRP A 73 4.03 6.59 -6.06
CA TRP A 73 4.16 5.43 -6.94
C TRP A 73 5.18 5.75 -8.04
N SER A 74 5.57 4.74 -8.82
CA SER A 74 6.57 4.92 -9.88
C SER A 74 6.11 5.96 -10.91
N SER A 75 7.00 6.93 -11.19
CA SER A 75 6.80 7.95 -12.24
C SER A 75 7.17 7.45 -13.63
N HIS A 76 7.74 6.25 -13.75
CA HIS A 76 8.31 5.78 -15.00
C HIS A 76 7.22 5.46 -16.05
N PRO A 77 7.26 6.10 -17.25
CA PRO A 77 6.17 6.00 -18.22
C PRO A 77 6.09 4.64 -18.91
N LEU A 78 7.21 3.94 -19.07
CA LEU A 78 7.32 2.67 -19.81
C LEU A 78 7.20 1.42 -18.92
N ARG A 79 7.58 1.52 -17.64
CA ARG A 79 7.53 0.43 -16.66
C ARG A 79 6.67 0.81 -15.49
N ARG A 80 5.38 0.94 -15.76
CA ARG A 80 4.35 1.17 -14.74
C ARG A 80 4.35 -0.02 -13.78
N CYS A 81 4.75 0.21 -12.52
CA CYS A 81 4.47 -0.72 -11.43
C CYS A 81 3.23 -0.25 -10.66
N PRO A 82 2.34 -1.17 -10.23
CA PRO A 82 1.16 -0.83 -9.44
C PRO A 82 1.47 -0.66 -7.95
N HIS A 83 2.74 -0.59 -7.56
CA HIS A 83 3.13 -0.51 -6.15
C HIS A 83 3.14 0.94 -5.68
N ALA A 84 2.53 1.16 -4.53
CA ALA A 84 2.49 2.42 -3.83
C ALA A 84 3.23 2.29 -2.49
N PHE A 85 3.76 3.41 -2.00
CA PHE A 85 4.55 3.48 -0.78
C PHE A 85 4.31 4.82 -0.10
N HIS A 86 4.55 4.90 1.21
CA HIS A 86 4.70 6.21 1.85
C HIS A 86 5.85 6.96 1.18
N SER A 87 5.65 8.26 0.92
CA SER A 87 6.66 9.11 0.29
C SER A 87 8.00 9.03 1.01
N GLU A 88 8.00 9.12 2.33
CA GLU A 88 9.23 9.02 3.15
C GLU A 88 9.88 7.63 3.06
N CYS A 89 9.08 6.56 3.06
CA CYS A 89 9.61 5.20 2.99
C CYS A 89 10.33 4.96 1.67
N VAL A 90 9.73 5.35 0.54
CA VAL A 90 10.38 5.13 -0.75
C VAL A 90 11.55 6.08 -0.97
N LEU A 91 11.49 7.33 -0.51
CA LEU A 91 12.63 8.25 -0.61
C LEU A 91 13.82 7.72 0.17
N THR A 92 13.60 7.22 1.39
CA THR A 92 14.65 6.59 2.20
C THR A 92 15.20 5.33 1.52
N TRP A 93 14.34 4.53 0.90
CA TRP A 93 14.78 3.36 0.14
C TRP A 93 15.67 3.75 -1.04
N LEU A 94 15.22 4.69 -1.87
CA LEU A 94 15.96 5.13 -3.06
C LEU A 94 17.27 5.82 -2.69
N ALA A 95 17.29 6.62 -1.62
CA ALA A 95 18.50 7.27 -1.13
C ALA A 95 19.57 6.29 -0.62
N LYS A 96 19.18 5.09 -0.17
CA LYS A 96 20.11 4.03 0.25
C LYS A 96 20.63 3.19 -0.93
N ASN A 97 20.01 3.29 -2.10
CA ASN A 97 20.37 2.51 -3.28
C ASN A 97 21.11 3.43 -4.27
N ASP A 98 22.43 3.55 -4.11
CA ASP A 98 23.28 4.39 -4.98
C ASP A 98 23.42 3.87 -6.42
N VAL A 99 23.07 2.59 -6.64
CA VAL A 99 23.26 1.93 -7.94
C VAL A 99 22.10 2.25 -8.89
N GLU A 100 20.86 1.89 -8.51
CA GLU A 100 19.68 2.10 -9.35
C GLU A 100 18.41 2.33 -8.51
N PRO A 101 17.61 3.36 -8.82
CA PRO A 101 16.36 3.65 -8.11
C PRO A 101 15.25 2.68 -8.54
N GLN A 102 15.22 1.48 -7.96
CA GLN A 102 14.28 0.41 -8.30
C GLN A 102 13.17 0.22 -7.26
N CYS A 103 12.03 -0.27 -7.72
CA CYS A 103 10.88 -0.62 -6.88
C CYS A 103 11.21 -1.82 -5.96
N PRO A 104 10.97 -1.72 -4.63
CA PRO A 104 11.21 -2.83 -3.69
C PRO A 104 10.44 -4.11 -4.01
N CYS A 105 9.25 -3.99 -4.60
CA CYS A 105 8.35 -5.12 -4.82
C CYS A 105 8.61 -5.86 -6.14
N CYS A 106 9.03 -5.15 -7.20
CA CYS A 106 9.16 -5.74 -8.54
C CYS A 106 10.48 -5.45 -9.24
N ARG A 107 11.43 -4.77 -8.58
CA ARG A 107 12.77 -4.44 -9.09
C ARG A 107 12.78 -3.73 -10.46
N ARG A 108 11.69 -3.05 -10.79
CA ARG A 108 11.57 -2.21 -11.99
C ARG A 108 12.02 -0.80 -11.64
N ASP A 109 12.57 -0.10 -12.63
CA ASP A 109 12.97 1.30 -12.50
C ASP A 109 11.81 2.14 -11.96
N PHE A 110 12.03 2.74 -10.80
CA PHE A 110 11.01 3.50 -10.09
C PHE A 110 10.86 4.90 -10.68
N VAL A 111 11.97 5.50 -11.10
CA VAL A 111 12.06 6.81 -11.78
C VAL A 111 12.71 6.65 -13.15
N ASP A 112 12.44 7.56 -14.08
CA ASP A 112 13.15 7.61 -15.36
C ASP A 112 14.55 8.19 -15.15
N ALA A 113 15.59 7.45 -15.55
CA ALA A 113 16.98 7.87 -15.39
C ALA A 113 17.32 9.18 -16.13
N ARG A 114 16.50 9.61 -17.10
CA ARG A 114 16.68 10.92 -17.76
C ARG A 114 16.35 12.09 -16.84
N GLU A 115 15.48 11.90 -15.85
CA GLU A 115 15.08 12.93 -14.89
C GLU A 115 16.16 13.18 -13.82
N LEU A 116 17.11 12.25 -13.63
CA LEU A 116 18.22 12.38 -12.67
C LEU A 116 19.47 13.04 -13.27
N ARG A 117 19.48 13.34 -14.58
CA ARG A 117 20.63 13.89 -15.32
C ARG A 117 20.41 15.33 -15.82
N SER A 118 19.32 15.99 -15.40
CA SER A 118 19.05 17.42 -15.67
C SER A 118 19.55 18.29 -14.54
#